data_AF-M8EGW8-F1
#
_entry.id   AF-M8EGW8-F1
#
_cell.length_a   1.000
_cell.length_b   1.000
_cell.length_c   1.000
_cell.angle_alpha   90.00
_cell.angle_beta   90.00
_cell.angle_gamma   90.00
#
_symmetry.space_group_name_H-M   'P 1'
#
loop_
_entity.id
_entity.type
_entity.pdbx_description
1 polymer ?
#
loop_
_entity_poly.entity_id
_entity_poly.type
_entity_poly.pdbx_seq_one_letter_code
_entity_poly.pdbx_strand_id
1 'polypeptide(L)' 'MTVNNTLVRIYARNIYLYGTERFTARDGFNGIPAAYHDPVKAHAATTFSRPQIDNALAFGYVNQTEYDDTVALIPGA' A
#
# COMPACT_ATOMS: atom_id res chain seq x y z
N MET A 1 -13.27 -14.73 1.64
CA MET A 1 -13.22 -14.09 0.30
C MET A 1 -11.86 -14.40 -0.30
N THR A 2 -11.77 -14.86 -1.54
CA THR A 2 -10.49 -15.17 -2.17
C THR A 2 -9.81 -13.88 -2.65
N VAL A 3 -8.56 -13.66 -2.23
CA VAL A 3 -7.76 -12.51 -2.68
C VAL A 3 -7.41 -12.68 -4.16
N ASN A 4 -7.75 -11.69 -4.98
CA ASN A 4 -7.38 -11.68 -6.39
C ASN A 4 -6.04 -10.95 -6.59
N ASN A 5 -5.02 -11.67 -7.08
CA ASN A 5 -3.68 -11.11 -7.28
C ASN A 5 -3.63 -9.91 -8.25
N THR A 6 -4.53 -9.84 -9.23
CA THR A 6 -4.62 -8.68 -10.12
C THR A 6 -5.08 -7.44 -9.35
N LEU A 7 -6.05 -7.58 -8.45
CA LEU A 7 -6.51 -6.47 -7.60
C LEU A 7 -5.43 -6.02 -6.62
N VAL A 8 -4.64 -6.95 -6.06
CA VAL A 8 -3.49 -6.62 -5.20
C VAL A 8 -2.52 -5.67 -5.93
N ARG A 9 -2.15 -6.00 -7.17
CA ARG A 9 -1.23 -5.18 -7.99
C ARG A 9 -1.81 -3.79 -8.29
N ILE A 10 -3.10 -3.74 -8.63
CA ILE A 10 -3.81 -2.49 -8.94
C ILE A 10 -3.87 -1.60 -7.70
N TYR A 11 -4.27 -2.14 -6.55
CA TYR A 11 -4.36 -1.39 -5.31
C TYR A 11 -2.99 -0.89 -4.85
N ALA A 12 -1.94 -1.72 -4.91
CA ALA A 12 -0.59 -1.29 -4.55
C ALA A 12 -0.14 -0.08 -5.39
N ARG A 13 -0.34 -0.14 -6.72
CA ARG A 13 0.01 0.96 -7.61
C ARG A 13 -0.81 2.21 -7.30
N ASN A 14 -2.12 2.07 -7.12
CA ASN A 14 -3.01 3.21 -6.89
C ASN A 14 -2.73 3.88 -5.53
N ILE A 15 -2.40 3.11 -4.50
CA ILE A 15 -2.08 3.63 -3.17
C ILE A 15 -0.67 4.25 -3.17
N TYR A 16 0.38 3.49 -3.46
CA TYR A 16 1.75 3.96 -3.24
C TYR A 16 2.28 4.89 -4.34
N LEU A 17 1.88 4.71 -5.60
CA LEU A 17 2.47 5.47 -6.70
C LEU A 17 1.61 6.66 -7.14
N TYR A 18 0.29 6.54 -7.05
CA TYR A 18 -0.62 7.56 -7.59
C TYR A 18 -1.48 8.27 -6.54
N GLY A 19 -1.61 7.72 -5.33
CA GLY A 19 -2.44 8.31 -4.27
C GLY A 19 -3.92 8.37 -4.59
N THR A 20 -4.42 7.57 -5.53
CA THR A 20 -5.83 7.55 -5.99
C THR A 20 -6.71 6.55 -5.23
N GLU A 21 -6.17 5.93 -4.17
CA GLU A 21 -6.90 4.99 -3.31
C GLU A 21 -6.29 5.02 -1.89
N ARG A 22 -6.96 4.41 -0.91
CA ARG A 22 -6.49 4.29 0.48
C ARG A 22 -6.67 2.88 1.04
N PHE A 23 -5.91 2.53 2.07
CA PHE A 23 -6.16 1.29 2.82
C PHE A 23 -7.44 1.38 3.64
N THR A 24 -7.63 2.50 4.32
CA THR A 24 -8.79 2.79 5.18
C THR A 24 -9.53 4.03 4.68
N ALA A 25 -10.76 4.23 5.13
CA ALA A 25 -11.53 5.41 4.78
C ALA A 25 -10.85 6.68 5.33
N ARG A 26 -10.25 7.47 4.43
CA ARG A 26 -9.67 8.79 4.72
C ARG A 26 -9.58 9.62 3.45
N ASP A 27 -9.38 10.93 3.58
CA ASP A 27 -9.16 11.87 2.47
C ASP A 27 -10.23 11.82 1.35
N GLY A 28 -11.47 11.43 1.69
CA GLY A 28 -12.56 11.27 0.73
C GLY A 28 -12.62 9.92 0.00
N PHE A 29 -11.74 8.97 0.33
CA PHE A 29 -11.76 7.60 -0.18
C PHE A 29 -12.49 6.66 0.78
N ASN A 30 -13.13 5.61 0.25
CA ASN A 30 -13.80 4.58 1.04
C ASN A 30 -12.83 3.55 1.64
N GLY A 31 -11.61 3.46 1.08
CA GLY A 31 -10.63 2.44 1.43
C GLY A 31 -10.89 1.10 0.72
N ILE A 32 -9.84 0.30 0.55
CA ILE A 32 -9.94 -1.04 -0.01
C ILE A 32 -10.40 -2.05 1.06
N PRO A 33 -10.98 -3.21 0.66
CA PRO A 33 -11.38 -4.24 1.62
C PRO A 33 -10.19 -4.75 2.44
N ALA A 34 -10.41 -4.97 3.75
CA ALA A 34 -9.37 -5.38 4.70
C ALA A 34 -8.56 -6.62 4.27
N ALA A 35 -9.21 -7.58 3.59
CA ALA A 35 -8.55 -8.78 3.07
C ALA A 35 -7.42 -8.51 2.06
N TYR A 36 -7.36 -7.31 1.48
CA TYR A 36 -6.30 -6.89 0.56
C TYR A 36 -5.17 -6.12 1.24
N HIS A 37 -5.29 -5.72 2.51
CA HIS A 37 -4.31 -4.84 3.15
C HIS A 37 -2.93 -5.47 3.19
N ASP A 38 -2.79 -6.64 3.82
CA ASP A 38 -1.49 -7.30 3.95
C ASP A 38 -0.91 -7.75 2.60
N PRO A 39 -1.69 -8.37 1.67
CA PRO A 39 -1.19 -8.70 0.34
C PRO A 39 -0.68 -7.49 -0.45
N VAL A 40 -1.34 -6.34 -0.33
CA VAL A 40 -0.95 -5.09 -1.01
C VAL A 40 0.35 -4.54 -0.42
N LYS A 41 0.48 -4.50 0.91
CA LYS A 41 1.71 -4.09 1.59
C LYS A 41 2.88 -5.01 1.21
N ALA A 42 2.69 -6.32 1.25
CA ALA A 42 3.72 -7.29 0.87
C ALA A 42 4.14 -7.16 -0.60
N HIS A 43 3.18 -6.91 -1.49
CA HIS A 43 3.48 -6.68 -2.90
C HIS A 43 4.27 -5.38 -3.10
N ALA A 44 3.86 -4.28 -2.43
CA ALA A 44 4.60 -3.02 -2.47
C ALA A 44 6.03 -3.17 -1.95
N ALA A 45 6.22 -3.85 -0.82
CA ALA A 45 7.51 -4.06 -0.19
C ALA A 45 8.51 -4.85 -1.06
N THR A 46 8.00 -5.75 -1.90
CA THR A 46 8.83 -6.61 -2.78
C THR A 46 9.02 -6.03 -4.19
N THR A 47 8.14 -5.13 -4.63
CA THR A 47 8.07 -4.67 -6.02
C THR A 47 8.48 -3.21 -6.19
N PHE A 48 8.16 -2.36 -5.20
CA PHE A 48 8.48 -0.93 -5.26
C PHE A 48 9.80 -0.64 -4.56
N SER A 49 10.52 0.35 -5.08
CA SER A 49 11.74 0.82 -4.46
C SER A 49 11.45 1.56 -3.15
N ARG A 50 12.42 1.55 -2.23
CA ARG A 50 12.30 2.27 -0.95
C ARG A 50 11.90 3.74 -1.12
N PRO A 51 12.49 4.53 -2.03
CA PRO A 51 12.08 5.91 -2.27
C PRO A 51 10.62 6.07 -2.72
N GLN A 52 10.05 5.10 -3.45
CA GLN A 52 8.62 5.16 -3.82
C GLN A 52 7.71 4.98 -2.61
N ILE A 53 8.08 4.10 -1.69
CA ILE A 53 7.35 3.88 -0.44
C ILE A 53 7.50 5.09 0.49
N ASP A 54 8.69 5.67 0.59
CA ASP A 54 8.96 6.90 1.36
C ASP A 54 8.15 8.09 0.79
N ASN A 55 8.11 8.24 -0.53
CA ASN A 55 7.31 9.26 -1.20
C ASN A 55 5.82 9.10 -0.91
N ALA A 56 5.30 7.86 -0.86
CA ALA A 56 3.91 7.62 -0.54
C ALA A 56 3.55 8.16 0.87
N LEU A 57 4.46 8.05 1.83
CA LEU A 57 4.31 8.65 3.16
C LEU A 57 4.40 10.18 3.09
N ALA A 58 5.40 10.72 2.38
CA ALA A 58 5.62 12.16 2.26
C ALA A 58 4.44 12.89 1.59
N PHE A 59 3.79 12.26 0.61
CA PHE A 59 2.58 12.77 -0.05
C PHE A 59 1.27 12.43 0.71
N GLY A 60 1.34 11.70 1.83
CA GLY A 60 0.18 11.33 2.64
C GLY A 60 -0.72 10.26 2.01
N TYR A 61 -0.23 9.52 1.01
CA TYR A 61 -0.98 8.42 0.39
C TYR A 61 -1.12 7.23 1.34
N VAL A 62 -0.09 7.01 2.17
CA VAL A 62 -0.08 6.09 3.32
C VAL A 62 0.13 6.87 4.61
N ASN A 63 -0.39 6.38 5.73
CA ASN A 63 -0.04 6.93 7.05
C ASN A 63 1.23 6.24 7.60
N GLN A 64 1.72 6.72 8.76
CA GLN A 64 2.95 6.19 9.36
C GLN A 64 2.86 4.69 9.65
N THR A 65 1.76 4.22 10.24
CA THR A 65 1.56 2.80 10.54
C THR A 65 1.58 1.92 9.29
N GLU A 66 0.85 2.32 8.25
CA GLU A 66 0.81 1.60 6.97
C GLU A 66 2.19 1.56 6.30
N TYR A 67 2.94 2.67 6.38
CA TYR A 67 4.31 2.75 5.90
C TYR A 67 5.24 1.81 6.69
N ASP A 68 5.21 1.86 8.03
CA ASP A 68 6.05 1.04 8.90
C ASP A 68 5.78 -0.46 8.65
N ASP A 69 4.51 -0.85 8.57
CA ASP A 69 4.09 -2.21 8.23
C ASP A 69 4.64 -2.66 6.86
N THR A 70 4.67 -1.75 5.88
CA THR A 70 5.18 -2.05 4.54
C THR A 70 6.69 -2.22 4.55
N VAL A 71 7.40 -1.31 5.22
CA VAL A 71 8.86 -1.32 5.31
C VAL A 71 9.36 -2.57 6.03
N ALA A 72 8.66 -3.01 7.08
CA ALA A 72 8.98 -4.23 7.81
C ALA A 72 8.92 -5.51 6.94
N LEU A 73 8.26 -5.45 5.78
CA LEU A 73 8.15 -6.56 4.83
C LEU A 73 9.19 -6.51 3.71
N ILE A 74 10.03 -5.47 3.64
CA ILE A 74 11.08 -5.36 2.61
C ILE A 74 12.16 -6.42 2.91
N PRO A 75 12.47 -7.34 1.97
CA PRO A 75 13.48 -8.36 2.20
C PRO A 75 14.85 -7.74 2.53
N GLY A 76 15.39 -8.05 3.71
CA GLY A 76 16.69 -7.57 4.17
C GLY A 76 16.68 -6.21 4.87
N ALA A 77 15.51 -5.71 5.28
CA ALA A 77 15.35 -4.56 6.18
C ALA A 77 15.66 -4.91 7.65
#